data_AF-A0A2T7PLP9-F1
#
_entry.id   AF-A0A2T7PLP9-F1
#
_cell.length_a   1.000
_cell.length_b   1.000
_cell.length_c   1.000
_cell.angle_alpha   90.00
_cell.angle_beta   90.00
_cell.angle_gamma   90.00
#
_symmetry.space_group_name_H-M   'P 1'
#
loop_
_entity.id
_entity.type
_entity.pdbx_description
1 polymer ?
#
loop_
_entity_poly.entity_id
_entity_poly.type
_entity_poly.pdbx_seq_one_letter_code
_entity_poly.pdbx_strand_id
1 'polypeptide(L)'
;MFVCAKGDEFQRATDRVDDKKIEDSVTTVICPVCGNVSTASSPGFTDFQRNVCENKSNNQMSTVACDLCEEGRETIVHCSQCRENICQQCRPFHDRYNKSHSITSLSGHPYLRDEVQDRAEKQASIVTAMLARLEEEEGQLEKQGVALEDDINARCSVGLLEMAKARDKCLSDLKVKVRGHQLRLLEEKTALAARYENLQRIVSSARDSSVPLQTLQAGLLEDEAIHDLQRRLGSATHTQYVVYTKNEDISPHNIVQDFMGSVVSPQNDNTTKNTCSVDGAVSDDESCSSEGTQICHPLSVEGAITNRRKNANNMDNKVDSLTAQMDDMKKENKDLQSKLLSLQNLMFQQNKDCATSQAKLVVLEQEVGELLQNKGQTMALSQLEKDVKLSKEELKSLQRNSRYQLKVLKGSHGKISSLQRSTTLIRNKQASLARKLQQLTAHIKKAEKVVAFHALVNTKFTLSSAQVIIAHDVITNKGAAYNKRTGIFTAPVAGIYTFLATACSTEGAARVDVIIDDDCRVAHTYAAVGSRATCHAIVELKSGQKVCMKTFGSENITFDGGWRTSFSGTLLKVNDLSTP
;
A
#
# COMPACT_ATOMS: atom_id res chain seq x y z
N MET A 1 -35.44 1.54 -28.11
CA MET A 1 -36.04 0.68 -27.06
C MET A 1 -37.16 1.48 -26.41
N PHE A 2 -38.36 0.92 -26.24
CA PHE A 2 -39.54 1.66 -25.78
C PHE A 2 -39.71 1.60 -24.25
N VAL A 3 -40.25 2.69 -23.67
CA VAL A 3 -40.86 2.71 -22.33
C VAL A 3 -42.19 3.47 -22.44
N CYS A 4 -43.25 2.94 -21.83
CA CYS A 4 -44.58 3.55 -21.82
C CYS A 4 -44.89 4.07 -20.41
N ALA A 5 -45.34 5.32 -20.31
CA ALA A 5 -45.77 5.95 -19.05
C ALA A 5 -47.28 6.26 -19.10
N LYS A 6 -48.00 5.99 -18.01
CA LYS A 6 -49.47 6.12 -17.95
C LYS A 6 -49.92 7.47 -17.38
N GLY A 7 -50.72 8.19 -18.16
CA GLY A 7 -51.93 8.91 -17.71
C GLY A 7 -51.87 9.94 -16.58
N ASP A 8 -51.59 9.51 -15.35
CA ASP A 8 -52.45 9.88 -14.21
C ASP A 8 -51.84 10.85 -13.17
N GLU A 9 -50.63 11.39 -13.39
CA GLU A 9 -49.95 12.26 -12.40
C GLU A 9 -50.02 13.78 -12.67
N PHE A 10 -50.63 14.25 -13.76
CA PHE A 10 -50.66 15.69 -14.09
C PHE A 10 -51.89 16.46 -13.56
N GLN A 11 -52.79 15.82 -12.81
CA GLN A 11 -54.11 16.37 -12.46
C GLN A 11 -54.33 16.70 -10.97
N ARG A 12 -53.28 17.08 -10.22
CA ARG A 12 -53.40 17.60 -8.83
C ARG A 12 -52.47 18.79 -8.53
N ALA A 13 -52.70 19.91 -9.19
CA ALA A 13 -52.05 21.19 -8.85
C ALA A 13 -52.94 22.44 -9.05
N THR A 14 -54.24 22.26 -9.35
CA THR A 14 -55.14 23.34 -9.74
C THR A 14 -56.31 23.49 -8.76
N ASP A 15 -56.02 23.87 -7.51
CA ASP A 15 -57.07 24.15 -6.52
C ASP A 15 -56.59 25.12 -5.40
N ARG A 16 -56.35 26.38 -5.78
CA ARG A 16 -56.64 27.60 -4.99
C ARG A 16 -56.35 28.86 -5.80
N VAL A 17 -57.24 29.83 -5.69
CA VAL A 17 -57.22 31.12 -6.41
C VAL A 17 -56.45 32.16 -5.61
N ASP A 18 -55.72 33.04 -6.29
CA ASP A 18 -55.63 34.45 -5.89
C ASP A 18 -55.36 35.34 -7.12
N ASP A 19 -56.32 36.23 -7.44
CA ASP A 19 -56.22 37.15 -8.57
C ASP A 19 -55.34 38.38 -8.22
N LYS A 20 -54.10 38.44 -8.72
CA LYS A 20 -53.41 39.70 -9.05
C LYS A 20 -52.12 39.53 -9.86
N LYS A 21 -51.95 40.47 -10.81
CA LYS A 21 -50.78 40.75 -11.65
C LYS A 21 -50.31 39.63 -12.59
N ILE A 22 -50.34 39.96 -13.88
CA ILE A 22 -49.53 39.30 -14.91
C ILE A 22 -48.14 39.96 -14.89
N GLU A 23 -47.10 39.16 -14.68
CA GLU A 23 -45.70 39.50 -14.99
C GLU A 23 -45.13 38.32 -15.81
N ASP A 24 -44.31 38.59 -16.83
CA ASP A 24 -43.98 37.63 -17.88
C ASP A 24 -43.08 36.47 -17.41
N SER A 25 -43.66 35.28 -17.23
CA SER A 25 -42.94 34.07 -16.83
C SER A 25 -42.40 33.28 -18.04
N VAL A 26 -41.10 33.44 -18.32
CA VAL A 26 -40.38 32.61 -19.30
C VAL A 26 -40.37 31.16 -18.83
N THR A 27 -40.93 30.25 -19.63
CA THR A 27 -41.04 28.83 -19.27
C THR A 27 -39.90 28.03 -19.89
N THR A 28 -39.22 27.21 -19.09
CA THR A 28 -38.02 26.47 -19.49
C THR A 28 -38.26 24.96 -19.43
N VAL A 29 -37.91 24.24 -20.49
CA VAL A 29 -38.07 22.78 -20.64
C VAL A 29 -36.72 22.13 -20.89
N ILE A 30 -36.46 20.97 -20.28
CA ILE A 30 -35.19 20.24 -20.39
C ILE A 30 -35.45 18.85 -20.96
N CYS A 31 -34.67 18.43 -21.95
CA CYS A 31 -34.73 17.07 -22.48
C CYS A 31 -34.17 16.06 -21.46
N PRO A 32 -34.96 15.08 -20.98
CA PRO A 32 -34.52 14.18 -19.90
C PRO A 32 -33.48 13.14 -20.32
N VAL A 33 -33.13 13.05 -21.61
CA VAL A 33 -32.16 12.06 -22.13
C VAL A 33 -30.80 12.68 -22.46
N CYS A 34 -30.77 13.87 -23.09
CA CYS A 34 -29.52 14.54 -23.47
C CYS A 34 -29.22 15.82 -22.69
N GLY A 35 -30.12 16.28 -21.80
CA GLY A 35 -29.90 17.45 -20.94
C GLY A 35 -30.04 18.82 -21.64
N ASN A 36 -30.28 18.87 -22.95
CA ASN A 36 -30.49 20.13 -23.67
C ASN A 36 -31.69 20.91 -23.11
N VAL A 37 -31.54 22.23 -23.03
CA VAL A 37 -32.50 23.16 -22.41
C VAL A 37 -33.07 24.09 -23.48
N SER A 38 -34.39 24.27 -23.47
CA SER A 38 -35.13 25.15 -24.39
C SER A 38 -36.07 26.08 -23.61
N THR A 39 -36.12 27.35 -23.99
CA THR A 39 -36.91 28.41 -23.32
C THR A 39 -38.00 28.94 -24.26
N ALA A 40 -39.23 29.07 -23.78
CA ALA A 40 -40.34 29.66 -24.52
C ALA A 40 -40.86 30.94 -23.85
N SER A 41 -41.10 31.96 -24.69
CA SER A 41 -41.77 33.21 -24.31
C SER A 41 -43.24 33.15 -24.73
N SER A 42 -44.14 33.66 -23.89
CA SER A 42 -45.54 33.84 -24.29
C SER A 42 -45.66 35.01 -25.29
N PRO A 43 -46.55 34.98 -26.31
CA PRO A 43 -47.56 33.96 -26.58
C PRO A 43 -47.26 33.14 -27.85
N GLY A 44 -46.30 32.21 -27.81
CA GLY A 44 -46.15 31.22 -28.89
C GLY A 44 -45.02 30.21 -28.72
N PHE A 45 -45.35 28.90 -28.79
CA PHE A 45 -44.34 27.84 -28.88
C PHE A 45 -43.97 27.61 -30.36
N THR A 46 -42.92 28.28 -30.84
CA THR A 46 -42.39 28.08 -32.22
C THR A 46 -41.47 26.88 -32.33
N ASP A 47 -40.68 26.60 -31.29
CA ASP A 47 -39.48 25.75 -31.38
C ASP A 47 -39.75 24.27 -30.99
N PHE A 48 -40.99 23.94 -30.60
CA PHE A 48 -41.43 22.58 -30.30
C PHE A 48 -42.53 22.15 -31.27
N GLN A 49 -42.18 21.33 -32.27
CA GLN A 49 -43.19 20.53 -32.95
C GLN A 49 -43.75 19.48 -31.98
N ARG A 50 -45.05 19.56 -31.71
CA ARG A 50 -45.78 18.50 -31.01
C ARG A 50 -45.81 17.26 -31.91
N ASN A 51 -45.11 16.19 -31.54
CA ASN A 51 -45.22 14.91 -32.23
C ASN A 51 -46.66 14.39 -32.15
N VAL A 52 -47.39 14.51 -33.26
CA VAL A 52 -48.76 14.00 -33.41
C VAL A 52 -48.70 12.50 -33.70
N CYS A 53 -48.45 11.71 -32.65
CA CYS A 53 -48.54 10.26 -32.71
C CYS A 53 -50.01 9.80 -32.66
N GLU A 54 -50.79 10.15 -33.70
CA GLU A 54 -52.13 9.58 -33.85
C GLU A 54 -52.04 8.09 -34.23
N ASN A 55 -52.25 7.22 -33.25
CA ASN A 55 -52.64 5.83 -33.49
C ASN A 55 -54.07 5.79 -34.07
N LYS A 56 -54.21 6.23 -35.33
CA LYS A 56 -55.44 6.08 -36.12
C LYS A 56 -55.14 5.23 -37.35
N SER A 57 -55.70 4.02 -37.32
CA SER A 57 -55.83 3.15 -38.49
C SER A 57 -56.89 3.71 -39.46
N ASN A 58 -56.54 4.77 -40.19
CA ASN A 58 -57.16 5.16 -41.45
C ASN A 58 -56.26 6.19 -42.15
N ASN A 59 -55.65 5.78 -43.27
CA ASN A 59 -54.74 6.64 -44.02
C ASN A 59 -55.52 7.64 -44.88
N GLN A 60 -55.78 8.83 -44.34
CA GLN A 60 -56.26 9.97 -45.11
C GLN A 60 -55.40 11.21 -44.80
N MET A 61 -54.09 11.05 -44.98
CA MET A 61 -53.16 12.16 -45.13
C MET A 61 -53.68 13.07 -46.26
N SER A 62 -53.72 14.39 -46.04
CA SER A 62 -54.28 15.34 -47.01
C SER A 62 -53.36 15.46 -48.23
N THR A 63 -53.62 14.65 -49.26
CA THR A 63 -52.80 14.58 -50.46
C THR A 63 -52.92 15.85 -51.30
N VAL A 64 -51.77 16.43 -51.66
CA VAL A 64 -51.73 17.62 -52.51
C VAL A 64 -51.89 17.17 -53.96
N ALA A 65 -52.99 17.58 -54.59
CA ALA A 65 -53.27 17.32 -55.99
C ALA A 65 -52.19 17.94 -56.90
N CYS A 66 -51.93 17.32 -58.05
CA CYS A 66 -50.99 17.81 -59.04
C CYS A 66 -51.60 18.92 -59.88
N ASP A 67 -51.04 20.13 -59.78
CA ASP A 67 -51.50 21.34 -60.48
C ASP A 67 -51.41 21.21 -62.02
N LEU A 68 -50.61 20.26 -62.51
CA LEU A 68 -50.36 19.99 -63.93
C LEU A 68 -51.19 18.83 -64.54
N CYS A 69 -52.28 18.37 -63.91
CA CYS A 69 -53.22 17.45 -64.58
C CYS A 69 -54.67 17.57 -64.09
N GLU A 70 -55.61 17.52 -65.04
CA GLU A 70 -57.06 17.56 -64.80
C GLU A 70 -57.57 16.40 -63.92
N GLU A 71 -56.85 15.27 -63.86
CA GLU A 71 -57.13 14.13 -62.98
C GLU A 71 -56.79 14.38 -61.50
N GLY A 72 -56.15 15.50 -61.14
CA GLY A 72 -55.87 15.86 -59.73
C GLY A 72 -54.94 14.88 -58.96
N ARG A 73 -54.14 14.08 -59.68
CA ARG A 73 -53.34 12.96 -59.14
C ARG A 73 -52.36 13.39 -58.04
N GLU A 74 -52.07 12.48 -57.11
CA GLU A 74 -51.19 12.76 -55.96
C GLU A 74 -49.79 13.24 -56.38
N THR A 75 -49.36 14.33 -55.74
CA THR A 75 -48.03 14.93 -55.93
C THR A 75 -46.93 14.12 -55.25
N ILE A 76 -45.82 13.89 -55.97
CA ILE A 76 -44.61 13.30 -55.40
C ILE A 76 -43.40 14.26 -55.39
N VAL A 77 -43.47 15.39 -56.11
CA VAL A 77 -42.38 16.38 -56.19
C VAL A 77 -42.96 17.81 -56.27
N HIS A 78 -42.36 18.78 -55.57
CA HIS A 78 -42.71 20.20 -55.68
C HIS A 78 -41.62 21.00 -56.42
N CYS A 79 -42.04 21.88 -57.33
CA CYS A 79 -41.16 22.78 -58.08
C CYS A 79 -40.96 24.12 -57.34
N SER A 80 -39.79 24.35 -56.74
CA SER A 80 -39.59 25.55 -55.91
C SER A 80 -39.67 26.89 -56.67
N GLN A 81 -39.30 26.91 -57.96
CA GLN A 81 -39.31 28.10 -58.81
C GLN A 81 -40.69 28.41 -59.39
N CYS A 82 -41.38 27.39 -59.92
CA CYS A 82 -42.71 27.53 -60.52
C CYS A 82 -43.87 27.38 -59.52
N ARG A 83 -43.58 26.89 -58.30
CA ARG A 83 -44.51 26.63 -57.18
C ARG A 83 -45.59 25.57 -57.44
N GLU A 84 -45.46 24.85 -58.56
CA GLU A 84 -46.35 23.77 -58.96
C GLU A 84 -46.04 22.46 -58.22
N ASN A 85 -47.10 21.74 -57.88
CA ASN A 85 -47.10 20.42 -57.27
C ASN A 85 -47.30 19.38 -58.39
N ILE A 86 -46.40 18.39 -58.48
CA ILE A 86 -46.23 17.57 -59.68
C ILE A 86 -46.33 16.07 -59.34
N CYS A 87 -47.29 15.38 -59.97
CA CYS A 87 -47.41 13.92 -59.91
C CYS A 87 -46.38 13.22 -60.81
N GLN A 88 -46.18 11.92 -60.57
CA GLN A 88 -45.17 11.11 -61.26
C GLN A 88 -45.31 11.11 -62.79
N GLN A 89 -46.52 11.25 -63.33
CA GLN A 89 -46.77 11.28 -64.77
C GLN A 89 -46.52 12.66 -65.41
N CYS A 90 -46.70 13.77 -64.68
CA CYS A 90 -46.49 15.11 -65.23
C CYS A 90 -45.03 15.57 -65.15
N ARG A 91 -44.25 15.01 -64.21
CA ARG A 91 -42.83 15.32 -64.02
C ARG A 91 -41.97 15.23 -65.30
N PRO A 92 -42.05 14.18 -66.15
CA PRO A 92 -41.24 14.12 -67.37
C PRO A 92 -41.59 15.21 -68.40
N PHE A 93 -42.79 15.76 -68.36
CA PHE A 93 -43.21 16.88 -69.22
C PHE A 93 -42.70 18.20 -68.64
N HIS A 94 -42.89 18.45 -67.34
CA HIS A 94 -42.30 19.59 -66.64
C HIS A 94 -40.78 19.64 -66.88
N ASP A 95 -40.06 18.57 -66.57
CA ASP A 95 -38.59 18.50 -66.64
C ASP A 95 -38.07 18.60 -68.09
N ARG A 96 -38.91 18.35 -69.10
CA ARG A 96 -38.58 18.54 -70.53
C ARG A 96 -38.59 20.01 -70.95
N TYR A 97 -39.50 20.83 -70.42
CA TYR A 97 -39.64 22.25 -70.78
C TYR A 97 -38.92 23.18 -69.78
N ASN A 98 -38.97 22.85 -68.49
CA ASN A 98 -38.45 23.65 -67.38
C ASN A 98 -37.11 23.11 -66.83
N LYS A 99 -36.17 22.78 -67.71
CA LYS A 99 -34.89 22.09 -67.39
C LYS A 99 -33.99 22.76 -66.34
N SER A 100 -34.23 24.04 -66.02
CA SER A 100 -33.48 24.82 -65.03
C SER A 100 -34.13 24.85 -63.64
N HIS A 101 -35.34 24.30 -63.47
CA HIS A 101 -36.03 24.31 -62.18
C HIS A 101 -35.50 23.21 -61.24
N SER A 102 -35.48 23.52 -59.94
CA SER A 102 -35.06 22.63 -58.87
C SER A 102 -36.29 22.07 -58.16
N ILE A 103 -36.43 20.74 -58.26
CA ILE A 103 -37.63 20.02 -57.83
C ILE A 103 -37.29 19.13 -56.62
N THR A 104 -38.11 19.20 -55.57
CA THR A 104 -37.87 18.54 -54.28
C THR A 104 -38.86 17.40 -54.09
N SER A 105 -38.37 16.16 -53.96
CA SER A 105 -39.22 14.98 -53.72
C SER A 105 -39.87 15.06 -52.33
N LEU A 106 -41.18 14.79 -52.27
CA LEU A 106 -41.98 14.82 -51.05
C LEU A 106 -42.20 13.44 -50.43
N SER A 107 -41.99 12.35 -51.18
CA SER A 107 -42.10 10.97 -50.71
C SER A 107 -40.73 10.28 -50.60
N GLY A 108 -40.41 9.68 -49.45
CA GLY A 108 -39.15 8.96 -49.21
C GLY A 108 -39.25 7.46 -49.50
N HIS A 109 -38.48 6.96 -50.47
CA HIS A 109 -38.50 5.53 -50.85
C HIS A 109 -37.86 4.59 -49.79
N PRO A 110 -38.32 3.32 -49.68
CA PRO A 110 -37.74 2.36 -48.73
C PRO A 110 -36.34 1.85 -49.10
N TYR A 111 -36.14 1.38 -50.33
CA TYR A 111 -35.01 0.53 -50.72
C TYR A 111 -33.60 1.05 -50.38
N LEU A 112 -33.36 2.36 -50.48
CA LEU A 112 -32.05 2.96 -50.14
C LEU A 112 -31.76 2.99 -48.62
N ARG A 113 -32.76 2.73 -47.78
CA ARG A 113 -32.61 2.70 -46.32
C ARG A 113 -32.07 1.36 -45.84
N ASP A 114 -32.49 0.26 -46.48
CA ASP A 114 -32.16 -1.10 -46.06
C ASP A 114 -30.70 -1.47 -46.37
N GLU A 115 -30.16 -1.05 -47.54
CA GLU A 115 -28.73 -1.24 -47.87
C GLU A 115 -27.80 -0.47 -46.92
N VAL A 116 -28.20 0.73 -46.51
CA VAL A 116 -27.44 1.54 -45.54
C VAL A 116 -27.53 0.92 -44.14
N GLN A 117 -28.69 0.37 -43.76
CA GLN A 117 -28.89 -0.33 -42.49
C GLN A 117 -28.04 -1.61 -42.40
N ASP A 118 -28.10 -2.51 -43.38
CA ASP A 118 -27.29 -3.74 -43.42
C ASP A 118 -25.77 -3.45 -43.38
N ARG A 119 -25.33 -2.41 -44.10
CA ARG A 119 -23.94 -1.96 -44.06
C ARG A 119 -23.55 -1.41 -42.68
N ALA A 120 -24.41 -0.60 -42.06
CA ALA A 120 -24.18 -0.05 -40.73
C ALA A 120 -24.14 -1.15 -39.66
N GLU A 121 -25.03 -2.15 -39.72
CA GLU A 121 -25.05 -3.30 -38.80
C GLU A 121 -23.80 -4.17 -38.93
N LYS A 122 -23.35 -4.44 -40.16
CA LYS A 122 -22.07 -5.15 -40.41
C LYS A 122 -20.86 -4.38 -39.88
N GLN A 123 -20.83 -3.06 -40.05
CA GLN A 123 -19.75 -2.21 -39.52
C GLN A 123 -19.81 -2.12 -37.98
N ALA A 124 -20.99 -1.98 -37.38
CA ALA A 124 -21.17 -1.97 -35.94
C ALA A 124 -20.76 -3.30 -35.29
N SER A 125 -21.04 -4.43 -35.94
CA SER A 125 -20.60 -5.76 -35.49
C SER A 125 -19.06 -5.86 -35.42
N ILE A 126 -18.35 -5.40 -36.47
CA ILE A 126 -16.87 -5.39 -36.50
C ILE A 126 -16.30 -4.47 -35.40
N VAL A 127 -16.87 -3.27 -35.21
CA VAL A 127 -16.45 -2.35 -34.15
C VAL A 127 -16.70 -2.95 -32.77
N THR A 128 -17.84 -3.61 -32.55
CA THR A 128 -18.19 -4.27 -31.28
C THR A 128 -17.22 -5.41 -30.96
N ALA A 129 -16.86 -6.23 -31.96
CA ALA A 129 -15.88 -7.29 -31.79
C ALA A 129 -14.46 -6.76 -31.46
N MET A 130 -14.07 -5.63 -32.06
CA MET A 130 -12.79 -4.98 -31.75
C MET A 130 -12.79 -4.34 -30.35
N LEU A 131 -13.91 -3.73 -29.92
CA LEU A 131 -14.06 -3.19 -28.56
C LEU A 131 -13.94 -4.30 -27.52
N ALA A 132 -14.67 -5.41 -27.67
CA ALA A 132 -14.58 -6.55 -26.75
C ALA A 132 -13.16 -7.16 -26.67
N ARG A 133 -12.41 -7.15 -27.79
CA ARG A 133 -11.00 -7.56 -27.79
C ARG A 133 -10.12 -6.56 -27.04
N LEU A 134 -10.34 -5.25 -27.19
CA LEU A 134 -9.58 -4.22 -26.47
C LEU A 134 -9.86 -4.25 -24.97
N GLU A 135 -11.12 -4.53 -24.56
CA GLU A 135 -11.48 -4.78 -23.16
C GLU A 135 -10.76 -6.03 -22.60
N GLU A 136 -10.59 -7.08 -23.41
CA GLU A 136 -9.77 -8.23 -23.00
C GLU A 136 -8.27 -7.89 -22.89
N GLU A 137 -7.71 -7.17 -23.87
CA GLU A 137 -6.30 -6.75 -23.85
C GLU A 137 -5.98 -5.79 -22.68
N GLU A 138 -6.88 -4.85 -22.35
CA GLU A 138 -6.81 -4.01 -21.15
C GLU A 138 -6.88 -4.88 -19.88
N GLY A 139 -7.85 -5.79 -19.80
CA GLY A 139 -7.97 -6.75 -18.70
C GLY A 139 -6.85 -7.79 -18.60
N GLN A 140 -6.01 -7.95 -19.62
CA GLN A 140 -4.76 -8.72 -19.55
C GLN A 140 -3.60 -7.83 -19.06
N LEU A 141 -3.52 -6.58 -19.54
CA LEU A 141 -2.53 -5.59 -19.10
C LEU A 141 -2.65 -5.27 -17.61
N GLU A 142 -3.87 -5.11 -17.07
CA GLU A 142 -4.09 -4.95 -15.63
C GLU A 142 -3.53 -6.12 -14.81
N LYS A 143 -3.79 -7.36 -15.25
CA LYS A 143 -3.29 -8.58 -14.57
C LYS A 143 -1.77 -8.66 -14.59
N GLN A 144 -1.15 -8.29 -15.72
CA GLN A 144 0.32 -8.22 -15.84
C GLN A 144 0.90 -7.13 -14.93
N GLY A 145 0.24 -5.97 -14.85
CA GLY A 145 0.63 -4.88 -13.95
C GLY A 145 0.61 -5.29 -12.47
N VAL A 146 -0.47 -5.93 -12.02
CA VAL A 146 -0.59 -6.44 -10.64
C VAL A 146 0.46 -7.51 -10.33
N ALA A 147 0.67 -8.47 -11.24
CA ALA A 147 1.68 -9.52 -11.05
C ALA A 147 3.12 -8.95 -10.97
N LEU A 148 3.41 -7.89 -11.73
CA LEU A 148 4.70 -7.19 -11.67
C LEU A 148 4.84 -6.34 -10.40
N GLU A 149 3.78 -5.70 -9.93
CA GLU A 149 3.75 -5.00 -8.64
C GLU A 149 4.01 -5.98 -7.48
N ASP A 150 3.41 -7.17 -7.50
CA ASP A 150 3.64 -8.22 -6.50
C ASP A 150 5.11 -8.72 -6.50
N ASP A 151 5.73 -8.94 -7.66
CA ASP A 151 7.15 -9.34 -7.74
C ASP A 151 8.10 -8.24 -7.24
N ILE A 152 7.86 -6.97 -7.61
CA ILE A 152 8.64 -5.82 -7.13
C ILE A 152 8.52 -5.68 -5.60
N ASN A 153 7.32 -5.89 -5.04
CA ASN A 153 7.09 -5.87 -3.59
C ASN A 153 7.74 -7.07 -2.88
N ALA A 154 7.76 -8.26 -3.50
CA ALA A 154 8.44 -9.45 -3.00
C ALA A 154 9.96 -9.23 -2.96
N ARG A 155 10.56 -8.72 -4.04
CA ARG A 155 11.99 -8.35 -4.10
C ARG A 155 12.34 -7.33 -3.02
N CYS A 156 11.59 -6.25 -2.92
CA CYS A 156 11.78 -5.21 -1.90
C CYS A 156 11.83 -5.82 -0.49
N SER A 157 10.92 -6.75 -0.19
CA SER A 157 10.86 -7.47 1.09
C SER A 157 12.11 -8.34 1.35
N VAL A 158 12.63 -9.02 0.33
CA VAL A 158 13.88 -9.81 0.41
C VAL A 158 15.10 -8.91 0.59
N GLY A 159 15.20 -7.81 -0.16
CA GLY A 159 16.31 -6.86 -0.04
C GLY A 159 16.42 -6.25 1.35
N LEU A 160 15.29 -5.84 1.94
CA LEU A 160 15.23 -5.34 3.32
C LEU A 160 15.67 -6.39 4.35
N LEU A 161 15.37 -7.67 4.13
CA LEU A 161 15.80 -8.78 5.01
C LEU A 161 17.32 -9.01 4.94
N GLU A 162 17.93 -9.00 3.75
CA GLU A 162 19.38 -9.14 3.62
C GLU A 162 20.14 -7.92 4.18
N MET A 163 19.61 -6.70 4.00
CA MET A 163 20.17 -5.50 4.65
C MET A 163 20.12 -5.60 6.18
N ALA A 164 19.04 -6.15 6.75
CA ALA A 164 18.95 -6.39 8.20
C ALA A 164 19.97 -7.44 8.69
N LYS A 165 20.13 -8.56 7.97
CA LYS A 165 21.16 -9.58 8.27
C LYS A 165 22.57 -9.00 8.24
N ALA A 166 22.89 -8.20 7.21
CA ALA A 166 24.19 -7.56 7.06
C ALA A 166 24.49 -6.59 8.23
N ARG A 167 23.52 -5.73 8.59
CA ARG A 167 23.60 -4.85 9.77
C ARG A 167 23.87 -5.65 11.05
N ASP A 168 23.11 -6.71 11.29
CA ASP A 168 23.18 -7.45 12.55
C ASP A 168 24.48 -8.26 12.68
N LYS A 169 25.05 -8.72 11.55
CA LYS A 169 26.42 -9.25 11.51
C LYS A 169 27.46 -8.18 11.91
N CYS A 170 27.44 -7.00 11.29
CA CYS A 170 28.38 -5.93 11.64
C CYS A 170 28.28 -5.49 13.11
N LEU A 171 27.06 -5.46 13.67
CA LEU A 171 26.84 -5.16 15.10
C LEU A 171 27.30 -6.31 16.02
N SER A 172 27.26 -7.56 15.56
CA SER A 172 27.84 -8.71 16.29
C SER A 172 29.37 -8.62 16.33
N ASP A 173 30.00 -8.38 15.17
CA ASP A 173 31.46 -8.25 15.05
C ASP A 173 32.00 -7.08 15.89
N LEU A 174 31.26 -5.97 15.95
CA LEU A 174 31.55 -4.84 16.84
C LEU A 174 31.50 -5.24 18.32
N LYS A 175 30.45 -5.96 18.75
CA LYS A 175 30.31 -6.44 20.15
C LYS A 175 31.47 -7.37 20.55
N VAL A 176 31.89 -8.27 19.66
CA VAL A 176 33.04 -9.16 19.89
C VAL A 176 34.33 -8.36 20.08
N LYS A 177 34.61 -7.39 19.20
CA LYS A 177 35.79 -6.52 19.32
C LYS A 177 35.78 -5.71 20.62
N VAL A 178 34.66 -5.06 20.96
CA VAL A 178 34.51 -4.30 22.21
C VAL A 178 34.73 -5.19 23.44
N ARG A 179 34.17 -6.41 23.46
CA ARG A 179 34.35 -7.35 24.57
C ARG A 179 35.81 -7.80 24.73
N GLY A 180 36.53 -8.02 23.63
CA GLY A 180 37.96 -8.33 23.65
C GLY A 180 38.83 -7.19 24.22
N HIS A 181 38.52 -5.94 23.86
CA HIS A 181 39.18 -4.77 24.46
C HIS A 181 38.83 -4.57 25.94
N GLN A 182 37.58 -4.84 26.34
CA GLN A 182 37.17 -4.80 27.75
C GLN A 182 37.91 -5.86 28.59
N LEU A 183 38.11 -7.07 28.05
CA LEU A 183 38.86 -8.12 28.74
C LEU A 183 40.33 -7.74 28.94
N ARG A 184 41.01 -7.26 27.89
CA ARG A 184 42.40 -6.78 27.99
C ARG A 184 42.56 -5.65 29.01
N LEU A 185 41.64 -4.68 29.01
CA LEU A 185 41.63 -3.59 29.98
C LEU A 185 41.33 -4.06 31.42
N LEU A 186 40.73 -5.24 31.61
CA LEU A 186 40.56 -5.86 32.92
C LEU A 186 41.85 -6.59 33.36
N GLU A 187 42.48 -7.33 32.45
CA GLU A 187 43.77 -8.02 32.66
C GLU A 187 44.90 -7.04 33.00
N GLU A 188 45.00 -5.91 32.28
CA GLU A 188 45.96 -4.86 32.60
C GLU A 188 45.69 -4.21 33.96
N LYS A 189 44.42 -4.04 34.35
CA LYS A 189 44.04 -3.50 35.66
C LYS A 189 44.36 -4.46 36.82
N THR A 190 44.11 -5.76 36.67
CA THR A 190 44.44 -6.75 37.71
C THR A 190 45.95 -6.92 37.85
N ALA A 191 46.70 -6.91 36.75
CA ALA A 191 48.16 -6.91 36.78
C ALA A 191 48.73 -5.67 37.49
N LEU A 192 48.17 -4.48 37.25
CA LEU A 192 48.56 -3.25 37.96
C LEU A 192 48.16 -3.25 39.44
N ALA A 193 46.98 -3.80 39.78
CA ALA A 193 46.56 -3.95 41.17
C ALA A 193 47.51 -4.87 41.96
N ALA A 194 47.88 -6.03 41.40
CA ALA A 194 48.84 -6.95 42.03
C ALA A 194 50.24 -6.31 42.22
N ARG A 195 50.71 -5.50 41.27
CA ARG A 195 51.94 -4.69 41.42
C ARG A 195 51.81 -3.66 42.54
N TYR A 196 50.67 -2.97 42.64
CA TYR A 196 50.40 -2.00 43.70
C TYR A 196 50.36 -2.64 45.09
N GLU A 197 49.70 -3.78 45.26
CA GLU A 197 49.70 -4.56 46.52
C GLU A 197 51.12 -5.02 46.91
N ASN A 198 51.96 -5.38 45.94
CA ASN A 198 53.36 -5.71 46.21
C ASN A 198 54.14 -4.50 46.77
N LEU A 199 53.96 -3.32 46.16
CA LEU A 199 54.56 -2.08 46.64
C LEU A 199 54.02 -1.68 48.02
N GLN A 200 52.73 -1.85 48.31
CA GLN A 200 52.16 -1.62 49.64
C GLN A 200 52.76 -2.55 50.71
N ARG A 201 52.97 -3.84 50.38
CA ARG A 201 53.67 -4.78 51.28
C ARG A 201 55.11 -4.33 51.55
N ILE A 202 55.84 -3.90 50.52
CA ILE A 202 57.22 -3.39 50.65
C ILE A 202 57.29 -2.12 51.49
N VAL A 203 56.38 -1.16 51.29
CA VAL A 203 56.27 0.07 52.11
C VAL A 203 55.94 -0.23 53.58
N SER A 204 55.26 -1.35 53.84
CA SER A 204 54.96 -1.82 55.19
C SER A 204 56.16 -2.51 55.84
N SER A 205 56.84 -3.41 55.13
CA SER A 205 58.02 -4.14 55.64
C SER A 205 59.29 -3.30 55.71
N ALA A 206 59.43 -2.24 54.91
CA ALA A 206 60.53 -1.28 54.99
C ALA A 206 60.57 -0.45 56.30
N ARG A 207 59.57 -0.64 57.19
CA ARG A 207 59.55 -0.08 58.55
C ARG A 207 60.19 -1.01 59.58
N ASP A 208 60.46 -2.26 59.21
CA ASP A 208 61.11 -3.27 60.06
C ASP A 208 62.59 -3.37 59.66
N SER A 209 63.47 -2.95 60.57
CA SER A 209 64.92 -2.96 60.36
C SER A 209 65.56 -4.35 60.31
N SER A 210 64.80 -5.43 60.52
CA SER A 210 65.28 -6.81 60.37
C SER A 210 65.22 -7.32 58.92
N VAL A 211 64.48 -6.65 58.03
CA VAL A 211 64.30 -7.08 56.64
C VAL A 211 65.50 -6.65 55.78
N PRO A 212 66.21 -7.56 55.08
CA PRO A 212 67.37 -7.20 54.28
C PRO A 212 67.04 -6.24 53.13
N LEU A 213 67.91 -5.24 52.91
CA LEU A 213 67.71 -4.20 51.89
C LEU A 213 67.54 -4.80 50.48
N GLN A 214 68.35 -5.81 50.13
CA GLN A 214 68.25 -6.51 48.85
C GLN A 214 66.88 -7.15 48.63
N THR A 215 66.23 -7.65 49.69
CA THR A 215 64.88 -8.27 49.61
C THR A 215 63.80 -7.22 49.34
N LEU A 216 63.94 -6.01 49.90
CA LEU A 216 63.06 -4.88 49.59
C LEU A 216 63.30 -4.35 48.16
N GLN A 217 64.56 -4.22 47.76
CA GLN A 217 64.95 -3.75 46.42
C GLN A 217 64.47 -4.69 45.32
N ALA A 218 64.62 -6.01 45.49
CA ALA A 218 64.18 -7.01 44.51
C ALA A 218 62.66 -7.10 44.32
N GLY A 219 61.86 -6.44 45.16
CA GLY A 219 60.41 -6.37 45.01
C GLY A 219 59.89 -5.09 44.35
N LEU A 220 60.75 -4.09 44.12
CA LEU A 220 60.38 -2.84 43.45
C LEU A 220 60.13 -3.04 41.96
N LEU A 221 59.47 -2.07 41.33
CA LEU A 221 59.36 -2.04 39.86
C LEU A 221 60.68 -1.55 39.26
N GLU A 222 61.12 -2.21 38.19
CA GLU A 222 62.26 -1.79 37.37
C GLU A 222 62.00 -0.42 36.74
N ASP A 223 63.05 0.39 36.57
CA ASP A 223 62.94 1.76 36.04
C ASP A 223 62.28 1.80 34.66
N GLU A 224 62.52 0.82 33.79
CA GLU A 224 61.88 0.73 32.48
C GLU A 224 60.34 0.57 32.59
N ALA A 225 59.87 -0.25 33.54
CA ALA A 225 58.45 -0.43 33.80
C ALA A 225 57.80 0.85 34.38
N ILE A 226 58.56 1.66 35.13
CA ILE A 226 58.10 2.97 35.60
C ILE A 226 58.03 3.97 34.42
N HIS A 227 59.04 3.98 33.55
CA HIS A 227 59.07 4.86 32.36
C HIS A 227 57.95 4.53 31.35
N ASP A 228 57.58 3.27 31.13
CA ASP A 228 56.40 2.91 30.31
C ASP A 228 55.11 3.49 30.91
N LEU A 229 54.88 3.29 32.20
CA LEU A 229 53.67 3.77 32.87
C LEU A 229 53.58 5.30 32.87
N GLN A 230 54.69 6.01 33.06
CA GLN A 230 54.75 7.46 32.94
C GLN A 230 54.46 7.94 31.50
N ARG A 231 55.05 7.29 30.49
CA ARG A 231 54.82 7.58 29.07
C ARG A 231 53.33 7.41 28.70
N ARG A 232 52.72 6.31 29.16
CA ARG A 232 51.30 6.00 28.95
C ARG A 232 50.37 6.98 29.66
N LEU A 233 50.74 7.46 30.85
CA LEU A 233 50.00 8.50 31.57
C LEU A 233 50.00 9.83 30.80
N GLY A 234 51.13 10.18 30.15
CA GLY A 234 51.24 11.38 29.31
C GLY A 234 50.44 11.32 27.99
N SER A 235 50.21 10.13 27.44
CA SER A 235 49.50 9.93 26.16
C SER A 235 47.95 9.86 26.25
N ALA A 236 47.37 10.14 27.42
CA ALA A 236 46.00 9.75 27.78
C ALA A 236 44.83 10.49 27.07
N THR A 237 45.09 11.37 26.09
CA THR A 237 44.08 12.31 25.57
C THR A 237 43.20 11.81 24.42
N HIS A 238 43.57 10.75 23.69
CA HIS A 238 42.75 10.26 22.56
C HIS A 238 42.93 8.78 22.14
N THR A 239 42.81 7.82 23.07
CA THR A 239 42.89 6.38 22.71
C THR A 239 41.61 5.88 22.02
N GLN A 240 41.63 5.79 20.69
CA GLN A 240 40.53 5.19 19.92
C GLN A 240 40.66 3.65 19.85
N TYR A 241 39.81 2.94 20.59
CA TYR A 241 39.85 1.47 20.66
C TYR A 241 39.20 0.74 19.47
N VAL A 242 38.28 1.39 18.74
CA VAL A 242 37.61 0.80 17.57
C VAL A 242 37.47 1.86 16.48
N VAL A 243 37.81 1.46 15.24
CA VAL A 243 37.61 2.25 14.02
C VAL A 243 36.53 1.56 13.18
N TYR A 244 35.57 2.34 12.66
CA TYR A 244 34.60 1.88 11.67
C TYR A 244 34.91 2.55 10.33
N THR A 245 35.28 1.74 9.35
CA THR A 245 35.57 2.19 7.98
C THR A 245 34.35 1.95 7.09
N LYS A 246 33.69 3.04 6.66
CA LYS A 246 32.71 2.99 5.58
C LYS A 246 33.46 3.03 4.24
N ASN A 247 33.04 2.22 3.27
CA ASN A 247 33.41 2.42 1.87
C ASN A 247 32.40 3.41 1.25
N GLU A 248 32.87 4.53 0.72
CA GLU A 248 32.04 5.60 0.15
C GLU A 248 31.87 5.48 -1.38
N ASP A 249 32.70 4.69 -2.05
CA ASP A 249 32.71 4.53 -3.52
C ASP A 249 31.54 3.67 -4.05
N ILE A 250 30.78 3.05 -3.15
CA ILE A 250 29.65 2.16 -3.49
C ILE A 250 28.35 2.98 -3.52
N SER A 251 27.85 3.28 -4.73
CA SER A 251 26.49 3.80 -4.92
C SER A 251 25.44 2.75 -4.51
N PRO A 252 24.64 2.97 -3.44
CA PRO A 252 23.59 2.03 -3.06
C PRO A 252 22.44 2.02 -4.06
N HIS A 253 22.25 3.12 -4.81
CA HIS A 253 21.16 3.26 -5.77
C HIS A 253 21.28 2.25 -6.92
N ASN A 254 22.48 2.08 -7.47
CA ASN A 254 22.71 1.18 -8.60
C ASN A 254 22.44 -0.28 -8.18
N ILE A 255 22.99 -0.72 -7.05
CA ILE A 255 22.80 -2.09 -6.53
C ILE A 255 21.32 -2.39 -6.26
N VAL A 256 20.58 -1.42 -5.69
CA VAL A 256 19.14 -1.56 -5.48
C VAL A 256 18.38 -1.57 -6.81
N GLN A 257 18.77 -0.75 -7.79
CA GLN A 257 18.12 -0.70 -9.10
C GLN A 257 18.32 -2.00 -9.88
N ASP A 258 19.53 -2.56 -9.90
CA ASP A 258 19.84 -3.83 -10.58
C ASP A 258 19.06 -5.00 -9.96
N PHE A 259 18.92 -5.02 -8.63
CA PHE A 259 18.15 -6.03 -7.89
C PHE A 259 16.63 -5.91 -8.11
N MET A 260 16.09 -4.68 -8.09
CA MET A 260 14.68 -4.40 -8.35
C MET A 260 14.31 -4.57 -9.83
N GLY A 261 15.29 -4.49 -10.73
CA GLY A 261 15.13 -4.64 -12.17
C GLY A 261 14.71 -3.34 -12.89
N SER A 262 14.25 -3.49 -14.13
CA SER A 262 13.67 -2.39 -14.91
C SER A 262 12.49 -2.88 -15.74
N VAL A 263 11.52 -2.01 -15.99
CA VAL A 263 10.33 -2.31 -16.79
C VAL A 263 10.62 -1.97 -18.25
N VAL A 264 10.57 -2.96 -19.14
CA VAL A 264 10.89 -2.84 -20.57
C VAL A 264 9.78 -3.50 -21.38
N SER A 265 9.33 -2.85 -22.45
CA SER A 265 8.33 -3.41 -23.37
C SER A 265 8.89 -4.67 -24.05
N PRO A 266 8.15 -5.81 -24.09
CA PRO A 266 8.70 -7.05 -24.64
C PRO A 266 9.08 -6.95 -26.12
N GLN A 267 10.29 -7.39 -26.44
CA GLN A 267 10.58 -8.01 -27.74
C GLN A 267 10.39 -9.53 -27.58
N ASN A 268 9.86 -10.18 -28.62
CA ASN A 268 9.62 -11.62 -28.59
C ASN A 268 10.94 -12.40 -28.56
N ASP A 269 11.04 -13.40 -27.69
CA ASP A 269 11.39 -14.75 -28.12
C ASP A 269 10.99 -15.85 -27.12
N ASN A 270 10.77 -17.07 -27.61
CA ASN A 270 10.29 -18.22 -26.83
C ASN A 270 11.34 -19.32 -26.72
N THR A 271 11.61 -19.91 -25.54
CA THR A 271 12.22 -21.26 -25.46
C THR A 271 12.03 -22.03 -24.14
N THR A 272 10.96 -22.85 -24.09
CA THR A 272 10.93 -24.28 -23.66
C THR A 272 11.40 -24.80 -22.27
N LYS A 273 10.58 -25.76 -21.75
CA LYS A 273 10.89 -27.08 -21.11
C LYS A 273 10.91 -27.26 -19.57
N ASN A 274 9.83 -27.90 -19.09
CA ASN A 274 9.72 -29.19 -18.37
C ASN A 274 10.94 -29.78 -17.61
N THR A 275 10.71 -30.30 -16.38
CA THR A 275 10.52 -31.75 -16.06
C THR A 275 10.00 -31.96 -14.61
N CYS A 276 9.79 -33.21 -14.15
CA CYS A 276 9.10 -33.59 -12.89
C CYS A 276 9.60 -34.97 -12.35
N SER A 277 9.11 -35.41 -11.17
CA SER A 277 9.17 -36.79 -10.59
C SER A 277 10.51 -37.25 -9.95
N VAL A 278 10.61 -38.18 -8.96
CA VAL A 278 9.64 -38.98 -8.13
C VAL A 278 10.33 -39.57 -6.85
N ASP A 279 9.56 -40.05 -5.86
CA ASP A 279 9.98 -40.70 -4.57
C ASP A 279 10.17 -42.25 -4.61
N GLY A 280 10.75 -42.87 -3.55
CA GLY A 280 10.56 -44.31 -3.26
C GLY A 280 11.33 -45.00 -2.10
N ALA A 281 10.59 -45.72 -1.22
CA ALA A 281 10.83 -47.05 -0.59
C ALA A 281 12.10 -47.39 0.30
N VAL A 282 12.18 -48.42 1.19
CA VAL A 282 11.31 -49.15 2.20
C VAL A 282 12.16 -50.24 2.96
N SER A 283 11.78 -50.66 4.20
CA SER A 283 12.18 -51.89 4.99
C SER A 283 13.64 -52.10 5.48
N ASP A 284 14.04 -53.02 6.42
CA ASP A 284 13.59 -53.64 7.74
C ASP A 284 14.86 -54.40 8.33
N ASP A 285 14.99 -55.34 9.33
CA ASP A 285 14.19 -56.22 10.23
C ASP A 285 15.09 -56.75 11.44
N GLU A 286 14.62 -57.60 12.39
CA GLU A 286 15.38 -58.10 13.61
C GLU A 286 15.12 -59.62 13.99
N SER A 287 15.85 -60.30 14.93
CA SER A 287 15.66 -61.79 15.22
C SER A 287 16.30 -62.41 16.52
N CYS A 288 15.75 -63.52 17.12
CA CYS A 288 16.50 -64.61 17.89
C CYS A 288 15.72 -65.84 18.56
N SER A 289 16.32 -67.06 18.57
CA SER A 289 16.38 -68.16 19.64
C SER A 289 15.25 -69.22 20.02
N SER A 290 15.62 -70.41 20.59
CA SER A 290 14.78 -71.58 21.08
C SER A 290 15.53 -72.75 21.84
N GLU A 291 14.94 -73.55 22.82
CA GLU A 291 15.56 -74.82 23.45
C GLU A 291 14.74 -75.72 24.50
N GLY A 292 15.34 -76.81 25.14
CA GLY A 292 14.88 -77.69 26.31
C GLY A 292 15.42 -79.20 26.37
N THR A 293 15.29 -80.20 27.32
CA THR A 293 14.93 -80.45 28.80
C THR A 293 14.96 -82.01 29.21
N GLN A 294 15.35 -82.53 30.45
CA GLN A 294 15.18 -83.95 31.09
C GLN A 294 16.09 -84.24 32.39
N ILE A 295 16.21 -85.31 33.28
CA ILE A 295 15.53 -86.59 33.83
C ILE A 295 16.17 -87.16 35.21
N CYS A 296 15.74 -88.29 35.87
CA CYS A 296 16.12 -88.88 37.25
C CYS A 296 16.50 -90.44 37.32
N HIS A 297 16.68 -91.30 38.40
CA HIS A 297 16.29 -91.35 39.88
C HIS A 297 17.07 -92.21 41.03
N PRO A 298 17.08 -93.58 41.26
CA PRO A 298 16.99 -94.22 42.65
C PRO A 298 17.85 -95.50 43.15
N LEU A 299 17.68 -95.98 44.44
CA LEU A 299 18.03 -97.30 45.17
C LEU A 299 19.43 -97.54 45.89
N SER A 300 19.81 -98.55 46.78
CA SER A 300 19.27 -99.44 47.92
C SER A 300 20.37 -100.53 48.41
N VAL A 301 20.50 -101.35 49.52
CA VAL A 301 20.21 -101.49 51.02
C VAL A 301 20.92 -102.76 51.73
N GLU A 302 21.22 -102.78 53.07
CA GLU A 302 21.65 -103.88 54.08
C GLU A 302 23.01 -104.66 53.98
N GLY A 303 23.60 -105.50 54.91
CA GLY A 303 23.42 -106.06 56.32
C GLY A 303 24.50 -107.19 56.65
N ALA A 304 24.79 -107.91 57.79
CA ALA A 304 24.56 -107.96 59.28
C ALA A 304 25.46 -109.06 60.04
N ILE A 305 25.33 -109.33 61.39
CA ILE A 305 25.73 -110.54 62.25
C ILE A 305 27.09 -110.58 63.14
N THR A 306 27.27 -111.55 64.11
CA THR A 306 28.32 -111.70 65.23
C THR A 306 28.61 -113.21 65.67
N ASN A 307 29.31 -113.80 66.70
CA ASN A 307 30.00 -113.65 68.07
C ASN A 307 30.85 -115.00 68.38
N ARG A 308 31.50 -115.54 69.49
CA ARG A 308 32.13 -115.42 70.90
C ARG A 308 32.75 -116.85 71.30
N ARG A 309 33.53 -117.33 72.34
CA ARG A 309 34.57 -117.06 73.45
C ARG A 309 35.20 -118.49 73.88
N LYS A 310 35.97 -118.97 74.93
CA LYS A 310 36.67 -118.67 76.26
C LYS A 310 37.62 -119.89 76.70
N ASN A 311 38.63 -119.79 77.63
CA ASN A 311 39.47 -120.96 78.16
C ASN A 311 39.93 -120.92 79.69
N ALA A 312 40.89 -121.75 80.23
CA ALA A 312 41.40 -121.80 81.67
C ALA A 312 42.89 -122.25 81.96
N ASN A 313 43.73 -121.39 82.60
CA ASN A 313 45.04 -121.65 83.30
C ASN A 313 45.52 -120.33 83.99
N ASN A 314 46.39 -120.30 85.03
CA ASN A 314 46.70 -119.03 85.76
C ASN A 314 47.95 -118.98 86.71
N MET A 315 49.19 -118.71 86.24
CA MET A 315 50.28 -118.16 87.12
C MET A 315 51.37 -117.34 86.40
N ASP A 316 51.80 -117.69 85.19
CA ASP A 316 52.76 -116.89 84.38
C ASP A 316 52.30 -115.42 84.24
N ASN A 317 50.98 -115.27 84.14
CA ASN A 317 50.16 -114.06 84.14
C ASN A 317 50.65 -112.90 85.01
N LYS A 318 51.44 -113.12 86.07
CA LYS A 318 51.86 -112.07 87.02
C LYS A 318 53.17 -111.35 86.63
N VAL A 319 54.08 -111.98 85.89
CA VAL A 319 55.24 -111.29 85.28
C VAL A 319 54.80 -110.61 83.98
N ASP A 320 53.91 -111.28 83.24
CA ASP A 320 53.15 -110.65 82.14
C ASP A 320 52.44 -109.38 82.63
N SER A 321 51.78 -109.42 83.80
CA SER A 321 50.99 -108.29 84.32
C SER A 321 51.79 -107.01 84.56
N LEU A 322 53.07 -107.07 84.95
CA LEU A 322 53.88 -105.85 85.17
C LEU A 322 54.50 -105.34 83.87
N THR A 323 54.89 -106.25 82.98
CA THR A 323 55.35 -105.88 81.63
C THR A 323 54.21 -105.25 80.83
N ALA A 324 53.02 -105.84 80.91
CA ALA A 324 51.78 -105.31 80.33
C ALA A 324 51.42 -103.93 80.88
N GLN A 325 51.59 -103.65 82.19
CA GLN A 325 51.36 -102.30 82.73
C GLN A 325 52.33 -101.26 82.14
N MET A 326 53.59 -101.62 81.89
CA MET A 326 54.56 -100.71 81.29
C MET A 326 54.25 -100.45 79.80
N ASP A 327 53.81 -101.47 79.07
CA ASP A 327 53.42 -101.33 77.67
C ASP A 327 52.03 -100.67 77.51
N ASP A 328 51.09 -100.86 78.45
CA ASP A 328 49.86 -100.08 78.52
C ASP A 328 50.13 -98.60 78.81
N MET A 329 51.07 -98.24 79.70
CA MET A 329 51.48 -96.84 79.86
C MET A 329 52.13 -96.26 78.58
N LYS A 330 52.94 -97.02 77.84
CA LYS A 330 53.47 -96.57 76.54
C LYS A 330 52.35 -96.39 75.50
N LYS A 331 51.33 -97.23 75.55
CA LYS A 331 50.16 -97.23 74.67
C LYS A 331 49.23 -96.05 74.99
N GLU A 332 49.00 -95.74 76.26
CA GLU A 332 48.36 -94.49 76.72
C GLU A 332 49.17 -93.25 76.28
N ASN A 333 50.51 -93.26 76.40
CA ASN A 333 51.32 -92.12 76.00
C ASN A 333 51.27 -91.89 74.47
N LYS A 334 51.24 -92.97 73.66
CA LYS A 334 50.97 -92.89 72.21
C LYS A 334 49.55 -92.40 71.89
N ASP A 335 48.55 -92.80 72.67
CA ASP A 335 47.16 -92.37 72.53
C ASP A 335 46.97 -90.89 72.94
N LEU A 336 47.71 -90.40 73.95
CA LEU A 336 47.78 -88.98 74.29
C LEU A 336 48.48 -88.17 73.19
N GLN A 337 49.54 -88.70 72.57
CA GLN A 337 50.19 -88.05 71.42
C GLN A 337 49.29 -88.00 70.18
N SER A 338 48.52 -89.05 69.89
CA SER A 338 47.56 -89.04 68.78
C SER A 338 46.38 -88.09 69.04
N LYS A 339 45.90 -88.01 70.29
CA LYS A 339 44.90 -87.01 70.73
C LYS A 339 45.42 -85.58 70.63
N LEU A 340 46.70 -85.33 70.98
CA LEU A 340 47.32 -84.00 70.83
C LEU A 340 47.41 -83.57 69.37
N LEU A 341 47.83 -84.48 68.48
CA LEU A 341 47.87 -84.23 67.03
C LEU A 341 46.46 -84.00 66.44
N SER A 342 45.47 -84.76 66.92
CA SER A 342 44.06 -84.56 66.57
C SER A 342 43.55 -83.18 66.98
N LEU A 343 43.87 -82.73 68.20
CA LEU A 343 43.54 -81.39 68.68
C LEU A 343 44.26 -80.27 67.89
N GLN A 344 45.52 -80.46 67.50
CA GLN A 344 46.23 -79.50 66.64
C GLN A 344 45.58 -79.39 65.26
N ASN A 345 45.21 -80.53 64.65
CA ASN A 345 44.48 -80.54 63.38
C ASN A 345 43.10 -79.88 63.50
N LEU A 346 42.39 -80.10 64.61
CA LEU A 346 41.11 -79.46 64.87
C LEU A 346 41.23 -77.95 65.06
N MET A 347 42.25 -77.46 65.79
CA MET A 347 42.52 -76.01 65.91
C MET A 347 42.93 -75.40 64.57
N PHE A 348 43.72 -76.10 63.74
CA PHE A 348 44.07 -75.62 62.40
C PHE A 348 42.82 -75.50 61.51
N GLN A 349 41.92 -76.48 61.56
CA GLN A 349 40.64 -76.44 60.86
C GLN A 349 39.73 -75.32 61.39
N GLN A 350 39.60 -75.16 62.72
CA GLN A 350 38.84 -74.05 63.32
C GLN A 350 39.41 -72.67 62.95
N ASN A 351 40.74 -72.50 62.90
CA ASN A 351 41.35 -71.25 62.44
C ASN A 351 41.05 -70.98 60.95
N LYS A 352 41.07 -72.01 60.11
CA LYS A 352 40.69 -71.91 58.69
C LYS A 352 39.22 -71.54 58.51
N ASP A 353 38.32 -72.14 59.30
CA ASP A 353 36.88 -71.86 59.27
C ASP A 353 36.55 -70.47 59.86
N CYS A 354 37.29 -70.04 60.88
CA CYS A 354 37.23 -68.69 61.44
C CYS A 354 37.68 -67.64 60.40
N ALA A 355 38.84 -67.82 59.77
CA ALA A 355 39.32 -66.93 58.69
C ALA A 355 38.35 -66.89 57.49
N THR A 356 37.76 -68.03 57.13
CA THR A 356 36.72 -68.12 56.09
C THR A 356 35.45 -67.35 56.49
N SER A 357 35.09 -67.37 57.77
CA SER A 357 33.93 -66.64 58.30
C SER A 357 34.21 -65.13 58.39
N GLN A 358 35.41 -64.73 58.80
CA GLN A 358 35.87 -63.34 58.79
C GLN A 358 35.83 -62.74 57.38
N ALA A 359 36.31 -63.48 56.38
CA ALA A 359 36.25 -63.05 54.98
C ALA A 359 34.81 -62.87 54.47
N LYS A 360 33.88 -63.75 54.86
CA LYS A 360 32.45 -63.61 54.54
C LYS A 360 31.81 -62.40 55.21
N LEU A 361 32.19 -62.06 56.44
CA LEU A 361 31.69 -60.87 57.13
C LEU A 361 32.09 -59.59 56.40
N VAL A 362 33.35 -59.46 55.96
CA VAL A 362 33.82 -58.29 55.19
C VAL A 362 33.05 -58.12 53.88
N VAL A 363 32.73 -59.22 53.18
CA VAL A 363 31.89 -59.16 51.95
C VAL A 363 30.47 -58.70 52.29
N LEU A 364 29.84 -59.24 53.34
CA LEU A 364 28.50 -58.83 53.78
C LEU A 364 28.45 -57.36 54.24
N GLU A 365 29.51 -56.85 54.90
CA GLU A 365 29.63 -55.44 55.26
C GLU A 365 29.68 -54.54 54.02
N GLN A 366 30.37 -54.96 52.94
CA GLN A 366 30.39 -54.26 51.67
C GLN A 366 29.03 -54.30 50.96
N GLU A 367 28.40 -55.47 50.86
CA GLU A 367 27.05 -55.63 50.27
C GLU A 367 26.00 -54.74 50.99
N VAL A 368 26.06 -54.65 52.32
CA VAL A 368 25.21 -53.76 53.11
C VAL A 368 25.50 -52.28 52.81
N GLY A 369 26.76 -51.91 52.60
CA GLY A 369 27.15 -50.55 52.18
C GLY A 369 26.55 -50.18 50.82
N GLU A 370 26.67 -51.07 49.83
CA GLU A 370 26.10 -50.88 48.48
C GLU A 370 24.56 -50.79 48.52
N LEU A 371 23.90 -51.64 49.32
CA LEU A 371 22.44 -51.57 49.53
C LEU A 371 21.98 -50.24 50.16
N LEU A 372 22.75 -49.69 51.11
CA LEU A 372 22.45 -48.38 51.69
C LEU A 372 22.65 -47.23 50.68
N GLN A 373 23.68 -47.30 49.84
CA GLN A 373 23.90 -46.32 48.77
C GLN A 373 22.79 -46.37 47.72
N ASN A 374 22.40 -47.57 47.27
CA ASN A 374 21.31 -47.78 46.32
C ASN A 374 19.97 -47.28 46.88
N LYS A 375 19.69 -47.49 48.17
CA LYS A 375 18.52 -46.92 48.85
C LYS A 375 18.53 -45.38 48.82
N GLY A 376 19.69 -44.76 49.00
CA GLY A 376 19.87 -43.31 48.87
C GLY A 376 19.54 -42.81 47.46
N GLN A 377 20.06 -43.46 46.43
CA GLN A 377 19.78 -43.13 45.02
C GLN A 377 18.29 -43.28 44.68
N THR A 378 17.63 -44.35 45.12
CA THR A 378 16.19 -44.57 44.90
C THR A 378 15.32 -43.47 45.51
N MET A 379 15.67 -42.96 46.69
CA MET A 379 14.96 -41.82 47.30
C MET A 379 15.17 -40.51 46.51
N ALA A 380 16.37 -40.27 45.98
CA ALA A 380 16.65 -39.12 45.14
C ALA A 380 15.89 -39.16 43.80
N LEU A 381 15.85 -40.33 43.14
CA LEU A 381 15.06 -40.54 41.92
C LEU A 381 13.56 -40.29 42.17
N SER A 382 13.00 -40.85 43.25
CA SER A 382 11.59 -40.64 43.61
C SER A 382 11.26 -39.17 43.91
N GLN A 383 12.23 -38.35 44.34
CA GLN A 383 12.02 -36.91 44.46
C GLN A 383 12.05 -36.21 43.09
N LEU A 384 13.05 -36.53 42.26
CA LEU A 384 13.17 -35.97 40.91
C LEU A 384 11.93 -36.25 40.04
N GLU A 385 11.32 -37.43 40.17
CA GLU A 385 10.04 -37.76 39.51
C GLU A 385 8.89 -36.81 39.89
N LYS A 386 8.80 -36.40 41.18
CA LYS A 386 7.78 -35.46 41.65
C LYS A 386 8.05 -34.06 41.09
N ASP A 387 9.31 -33.64 41.09
CA ASP A 387 9.71 -32.31 40.63
C ASP A 387 9.48 -32.16 39.11
N VAL A 388 9.82 -33.19 38.33
CA VAL A 388 9.49 -33.31 36.90
C VAL A 388 7.97 -33.30 36.68
N LYS A 389 7.19 -33.98 37.53
CA LYS A 389 5.72 -34.01 37.44
C LYS A 389 5.09 -32.65 37.74
N LEU A 390 5.60 -31.91 38.72
CA LEU A 390 5.19 -30.54 39.03
C LEU A 390 5.50 -29.61 37.86
N SER A 391 6.76 -29.61 37.39
CA SER A 391 7.23 -28.81 36.26
C SER A 391 6.39 -29.06 34.98
N LYS A 392 5.93 -30.29 34.77
CA LYS A 392 5.06 -30.68 33.64
C LYS A 392 3.65 -30.08 33.73
N GLU A 393 3.08 -29.89 34.92
CA GLU A 393 1.80 -29.17 35.09
C GLU A 393 1.96 -27.65 34.99
N GLU A 394 3.09 -27.10 35.47
CA GLU A 394 3.43 -25.69 35.27
C GLU A 394 3.57 -25.37 33.77
N LEU A 395 4.30 -26.21 33.01
CA LEU A 395 4.47 -26.06 31.57
C LEU A 395 3.13 -26.09 30.82
N LYS A 396 2.20 -26.97 31.22
CA LYS A 396 0.82 -27.00 30.70
C LYS A 396 0.06 -25.72 31.03
N SER A 397 0.23 -25.15 32.22
CA SER A 397 -0.44 -23.89 32.61
C SER A 397 0.07 -22.71 31.78
N LEU A 398 1.39 -22.60 31.59
CA LEU A 398 2.05 -21.63 30.72
C LEU A 398 1.58 -21.77 29.26
N GLN A 399 1.48 -23.00 28.74
CA GLN A 399 1.01 -23.25 27.38
C GLN A 399 -0.47 -22.85 27.19
N ARG A 400 -1.33 -23.05 28.20
CA ARG A 400 -2.73 -22.55 28.18
C ARG A 400 -2.77 -21.01 28.17
N ASN A 401 -1.97 -20.36 29.02
CA ASN A 401 -1.91 -18.89 29.12
C ASN A 401 -1.40 -18.25 27.81
N SER A 402 -0.34 -18.80 27.23
CA SER A 402 0.18 -18.38 25.91
C SER A 402 -0.87 -18.53 24.80
N ARG A 403 -1.59 -19.67 24.76
CA ARG A 403 -2.68 -19.90 23.80
C ARG A 403 -3.85 -18.91 23.97
N TYR A 404 -4.16 -18.50 25.21
CA TYR A 404 -5.16 -17.45 25.48
C TYR A 404 -4.69 -16.08 24.98
N GLN A 405 -3.46 -15.67 25.32
CA GLN A 405 -2.89 -14.40 24.86
C GLN A 405 -2.86 -14.32 23.32
N LEU A 406 -2.47 -15.40 22.63
CA LEU A 406 -2.47 -15.47 21.17
C LEU A 406 -3.88 -15.28 20.57
N LYS A 407 -4.93 -15.78 21.24
CA LYS A 407 -6.33 -15.57 20.82
C LYS A 407 -6.76 -14.11 20.98
N VAL A 408 -6.36 -13.45 22.07
CA VAL A 408 -6.60 -12.02 22.30
C VAL A 408 -5.87 -11.18 21.25
N LEU A 409 -4.58 -11.46 20.99
CA LEU A 409 -3.78 -10.76 19.99
C LEU A 409 -4.37 -10.86 18.58
N LYS A 410 -4.82 -12.07 18.16
CA LYS A 410 -5.51 -12.25 16.86
C LYS A 410 -6.81 -11.44 16.77
N GLY A 411 -7.60 -11.40 17.84
CA GLY A 411 -8.83 -10.58 17.91
C GLY A 411 -8.55 -9.08 17.82
N SER A 412 -7.49 -8.60 18.49
CA SER A 412 -7.05 -7.21 18.42
C SER A 412 -6.50 -6.84 17.05
N HIS A 413 -5.72 -7.72 16.41
CA HIS A 413 -5.19 -7.49 15.07
C HIS A 413 -6.31 -7.29 14.05
N GLY A 414 -7.35 -8.12 14.06
CA GLY A 414 -8.51 -7.97 13.17
C GLY A 414 -9.24 -6.61 13.31
N LYS A 415 -9.30 -6.05 14.53
CA LYS A 415 -9.84 -4.70 14.79
C LYS A 415 -8.92 -3.60 14.26
N ILE A 416 -7.60 -3.79 14.35
CA ILE A 416 -6.62 -2.85 13.78
C ILE A 416 -6.74 -2.83 12.25
N SER A 417 -6.87 -4.00 11.60
CA SER A 417 -7.03 -4.11 10.14
C SER A 417 -8.35 -3.52 9.59
N SER A 418 -9.41 -3.40 10.41
CA SER A 418 -10.63 -2.69 10.01
C SER A 418 -10.52 -1.19 10.25
N LEU A 419 -9.94 -0.75 11.37
CA LEU A 419 -9.62 0.66 11.64
C LEU A 419 -8.68 1.26 10.59
N GLN A 420 -7.65 0.52 10.15
CA GLN A 420 -6.76 0.94 9.06
C GLN A 420 -7.54 1.15 7.75
N ARG A 421 -8.40 0.21 7.35
CA ARG A 421 -9.25 0.36 6.15
C ARG A 421 -10.18 1.57 6.23
N SER A 422 -10.82 1.78 7.38
CA SER A 422 -11.65 2.99 7.63
C SER A 422 -10.82 4.28 7.53
N THR A 423 -9.60 4.29 8.03
CA THR A 423 -8.69 5.44 8.01
C THR A 423 -8.26 5.78 6.57
N THR A 424 -7.94 4.78 5.76
CA THR A 424 -7.62 4.95 4.32
C THR A 424 -8.82 5.51 3.55
N LEU A 425 -10.04 5.00 3.81
CA LEU A 425 -11.26 5.51 3.17
C LEU A 425 -11.53 6.98 3.54
N ILE A 426 -11.32 7.36 4.80
CA ILE A 426 -11.45 8.76 5.27
C ILE A 426 -10.40 9.66 4.58
N ARG A 427 -9.13 9.24 4.54
CA ARG A 427 -8.05 9.97 3.85
C ARG A 427 -8.36 10.19 2.37
N ASN A 428 -8.87 9.18 1.67
CA ASN A 428 -9.22 9.28 0.25
C ASN A 428 -10.40 10.24 0.02
N LYS A 429 -11.42 10.21 0.90
CA LYS A 429 -12.52 11.19 0.86
C LYS A 429 -12.05 12.62 1.16
N GLN A 430 -11.13 12.80 2.12
CA GLN A 430 -10.54 14.10 2.45
C GLN A 430 -9.74 14.69 1.28
N ALA A 431 -8.93 13.87 0.59
CA ALA A 431 -8.20 14.28 -0.60
C ALA A 431 -9.14 14.66 -1.78
N SER A 432 -10.22 13.89 -1.97
CA SER A 432 -11.25 14.21 -2.98
C SER A 432 -11.95 15.55 -2.68
N LEU A 433 -12.32 15.79 -1.42
CA LEU A 433 -12.96 17.04 -1.00
C LEU A 433 -12.03 18.25 -1.13
N ALA A 434 -10.75 18.10 -0.80
CA ALA A 434 -9.74 19.16 -0.98
C ALA A 434 -9.59 19.57 -2.45
N ARG A 435 -9.56 18.61 -3.40
CA ARG A 435 -9.54 18.90 -4.83
C ARG A 435 -10.79 19.67 -5.29
N LYS A 436 -11.98 19.28 -4.81
CA LYS A 436 -13.24 19.99 -5.11
C LYS A 436 -13.26 21.42 -4.58
N LEU A 437 -12.75 21.66 -3.36
CA LEU A 437 -12.61 23.00 -2.80
C LEU A 437 -11.61 23.86 -3.59
N GLN A 438 -10.50 23.29 -4.04
CA GLN A 438 -9.53 23.99 -4.89
C GLN A 438 -10.13 24.38 -6.24
N GLN A 439 -10.87 23.47 -6.89
CA GLN A 439 -11.61 23.74 -8.13
C GLN A 439 -12.65 24.85 -7.93
N LEU A 440 -13.52 24.75 -6.92
CA LEU A 440 -14.52 25.77 -6.63
C LEU A 440 -13.89 27.15 -6.37
N THR A 441 -12.78 27.20 -5.63
CA THR A 441 -12.01 28.43 -5.39
C THR A 441 -11.48 29.04 -6.68
N ALA A 442 -11.03 28.22 -7.64
CA ALA A 442 -10.58 28.69 -8.95
C ALA A 442 -11.75 29.22 -9.80
N HIS A 443 -12.92 28.57 -9.77
CA HIS A 443 -14.13 29.06 -10.45
C HIS A 443 -14.62 30.40 -9.88
N ILE A 444 -14.60 30.59 -8.55
CA ILE A 444 -14.96 31.87 -7.91
C ILE A 444 -14.01 32.98 -8.37
N LYS A 445 -12.68 32.79 -8.24
CA LYS A 445 -11.67 33.77 -8.69
C LYS A 445 -11.72 34.10 -10.19
N LYS A 446 -12.29 33.20 -10.99
CA LYS A 446 -12.53 33.40 -12.43
C LYS A 446 -13.80 34.20 -12.69
N ALA A 447 -14.87 33.97 -11.92
CA ALA A 447 -16.12 34.72 -11.98
C ALA A 447 -16.00 36.16 -11.42
N GLU A 448 -15.07 36.41 -10.50
CA GLU A 448 -14.80 37.74 -9.91
C GLU A 448 -14.27 38.80 -10.91
N LYS A 449 -13.95 38.42 -12.17
CA LYS A 449 -13.42 39.33 -13.20
C LYS A 449 -14.50 40.24 -13.82
N VAL A 450 -15.11 41.10 -13.01
CA VAL A 450 -16.07 42.11 -13.47
C VAL A 450 -15.34 43.28 -14.14
N VAL A 451 -15.51 43.43 -15.47
CA VAL A 451 -15.00 44.57 -16.25
C VAL A 451 -16.19 45.29 -16.86
N ALA A 452 -16.47 46.51 -16.38
CA ALA A 452 -17.58 47.33 -16.85
C ALA A 452 -17.28 48.81 -16.65
N PHE A 453 -17.53 49.65 -17.66
CA PHE A 453 -17.36 51.09 -17.57
C PHE A 453 -18.51 51.87 -18.23
N HIS A 454 -18.73 53.08 -17.74
CA HIS A 454 -19.64 54.06 -18.32
C HIS A 454 -19.09 55.46 -18.05
N ALA A 455 -18.91 56.23 -19.12
CA ALA A 455 -18.25 57.53 -19.13
C ALA A 455 -18.97 58.51 -20.08
N LEU A 456 -18.90 59.80 -19.75
CA LEU A 456 -19.67 60.87 -20.36
C LEU A 456 -18.77 62.03 -20.78
N VAL A 457 -19.23 62.79 -21.78
CA VAL A 457 -18.74 64.14 -22.06
C VAL A 457 -19.57 65.11 -21.21
N ASN A 458 -18.91 65.93 -20.39
CA ASN A 458 -19.57 66.91 -19.53
C ASN A 458 -19.03 68.34 -19.71
N THR A 459 -17.77 68.53 -20.11
CA THR A 459 -17.30 69.81 -20.69
C THR A 459 -17.52 69.82 -22.21
N LYS A 460 -17.87 71.00 -22.75
CA LYS A 460 -17.99 71.21 -24.20
C LYS A 460 -16.61 71.32 -24.84
N PHE A 461 -16.39 70.63 -25.96
CA PHE A 461 -15.15 70.72 -26.74
C PHE A 461 -15.39 70.42 -28.23
N THR A 462 -14.49 70.88 -29.10
CA THR A 462 -14.56 70.65 -30.55
C THR A 462 -13.36 69.83 -31.00
N LEU A 463 -13.59 68.83 -31.86
CA LEU A 463 -12.55 67.97 -32.44
C LEU A 463 -12.60 68.00 -33.96
N SER A 464 -11.43 67.92 -34.59
CA SER A 464 -11.28 67.65 -36.02
C SER A 464 -11.35 66.15 -36.32
N SER A 465 -11.33 65.76 -37.59
CA SER A 465 -11.41 64.36 -38.02
C SER A 465 -10.38 63.43 -37.36
N ALA A 466 -10.75 62.14 -37.22
CA ALA A 466 -9.94 61.05 -36.68
C ALA A 466 -9.37 61.25 -35.25
N GLN A 467 -9.83 62.25 -34.50
CA GLN A 467 -9.43 62.48 -33.11
C GLN A 467 -10.23 61.61 -32.13
N VAL A 468 -9.58 61.19 -31.04
CA VAL A 468 -10.21 60.37 -29.98
C VAL A 468 -11.11 61.23 -29.09
N ILE A 469 -12.35 60.78 -28.88
CA ILE A 469 -13.36 61.51 -28.11
C ILE A 469 -13.23 61.13 -26.62
N ILE A 470 -12.74 62.06 -25.81
CA ILE A 470 -12.43 61.82 -24.40
C ILE A 470 -13.67 62.07 -23.52
N ALA A 471 -14.42 60.99 -23.26
CA ALA A 471 -15.46 60.95 -22.24
C ALA A 471 -14.80 60.93 -20.83
N HIS A 472 -14.47 62.11 -20.34
CA HIS A 472 -13.67 62.33 -19.13
C HIS A 472 -14.42 62.14 -17.81
N ASP A 473 -15.75 62.26 -17.82
CA ASP A 473 -16.61 62.19 -16.65
C ASP A 473 -17.08 60.73 -16.44
N VAL A 474 -16.49 60.02 -15.47
CA VAL A 474 -16.61 58.56 -15.34
C VAL A 474 -17.51 58.20 -14.17
N ILE A 475 -18.67 57.62 -14.47
CA ILE A 475 -19.62 57.10 -13.47
C ILE A 475 -19.19 55.71 -12.99
N THR A 476 -18.77 54.83 -13.91
CA THR A 476 -18.41 53.44 -13.59
C THR A 476 -17.12 53.05 -14.31
N ASN A 477 -16.22 52.32 -13.62
CA ASN A 477 -14.99 51.74 -14.20
C ASN A 477 -14.51 50.52 -13.39
N LYS A 478 -15.37 49.50 -13.24
CA LYS A 478 -15.02 48.22 -12.62
C LYS A 478 -14.01 47.48 -13.52
N GLY A 479 -12.98 46.92 -12.91
CA GLY A 479 -11.81 46.39 -13.63
C GLY A 479 -10.80 47.46 -14.09
N ALA A 480 -11.05 48.75 -13.85
CA ALA A 480 -10.17 49.88 -14.17
C ALA A 480 -9.70 49.97 -15.64
N ALA A 481 -10.43 49.35 -16.56
CA ALA A 481 -10.03 49.16 -17.95
C ALA A 481 -10.17 50.41 -18.83
N TYR A 482 -10.95 51.42 -18.40
CA TYR A 482 -11.11 52.68 -19.14
C TYR A 482 -10.21 53.81 -18.61
N ASN A 483 -9.47 54.47 -19.49
CA ASN A 483 -8.61 55.60 -19.13
C ASN A 483 -9.24 56.95 -19.50
N LYS A 484 -9.79 57.63 -18.49
CA LYS A 484 -10.44 58.95 -18.63
C LYS A 484 -9.55 60.11 -19.09
N ARG A 485 -8.22 59.93 -19.15
CA ARG A 485 -7.28 60.94 -19.68
C ARG A 485 -7.02 60.78 -21.17
N THR A 486 -7.26 59.60 -21.75
CA THR A 486 -6.97 59.30 -23.17
C THR A 486 -8.22 58.96 -23.97
N GLY A 487 -9.34 58.65 -23.32
CA GLY A 487 -10.56 58.20 -23.99
C GLY A 487 -10.55 56.72 -24.39
N ILE A 488 -9.52 55.96 -23.98
CA ILE A 488 -9.25 54.60 -24.45
C ILE A 488 -9.63 53.57 -23.37
N PHE A 489 -10.35 52.53 -23.77
CA PHE A 489 -10.50 51.27 -23.05
C PHE A 489 -9.37 50.31 -23.45
N THR A 490 -8.81 49.54 -22.52
CA THR A 490 -7.86 48.45 -22.81
C THR A 490 -8.36 47.16 -22.19
N ALA A 491 -8.51 46.09 -22.98
CA ALA A 491 -9.02 44.81 -22.50
C ALA A 491 -8.07 44.15 -21.49
N PRO A 492 -8.45 43.94 -20.21
CA PRO A 492 -7.58 43.34 -19.19
C PRO A 492 -7.55 41.80 -19.23
N VAL A 493 -8.43 41.18 -20.04
CA VAL A 493 -8.48 39.74 -20.33
C VAL A 493 -8.94 39.53 -21.76
N ALA A 494 -8.69 38.33 -22.31
CA ALA A 494 -9.38 37.90 -23.53
C ALA A 494 -10.85 37.57 -23.23
N GLY A 495 -11.76 37.92 -24.12
CA GLY A 495 -13.19 37.72 -23.91
C GLY A 495 -14.10 38.42 -24.93
N ILE A 496 -15.39 38.13 -24.84
CA ILE A 496 -16.45 38.82 -25.57
C ILE A 496 -16.88 40.05 -24.76
N TYR A 497 -16.76 41.22 -25.38
CA TYR A 497 -17.17 42.51 -24.82
C TYR A 497 -18.31 43.11 -25.64
N THR A 498 -19.18 43.88 -24.99
CA THR A 498 -20.09 44.82 -25.68
C THR A 498 -19.68 46.26 -25.39
N PHE A 499 -19.75 47.11 -26.40
CA PHE A 499 -19.53 48.55 -26.31
C PHE A 499 -20.75 49.30 -26.81
N LEU A 500 -21.07 50.44 -26.18
CA LEU A 500 -22.13 51.35 -26.58
C LEU A 500 -21.59 52.77 -26.67
N ALA A 501 -21.79 53.44 -27.80
CA ALA A 501 -21.34 54.81 -28.06
C ALA A 501 -22.53 55.68 -28.52
N THR A 502 -22.73 56.82 -27.86
CA THR A 502 -23.80 57.78 -28.18
C THR A 502 -23.18 59.09 -28.66
N ALA A 503 -23.55 59.54 -29.85
CA ALA A 503 -23.18 60.82 -30.42
C ALA A 503 -24.29 61.86 -30.23
N CYS A 504 -23.91 63.10 -29.93
CA CYS A 504 -24.79 64.27 -29.92
C CYS A 504 -23.98 65.56 -30.09
N SER A 505 -24.51 66.49 -30.88
CA SER A 505 -24.05 67.88 -31.02
C SER A 505 -25.24 68.80 -31.27
N THR A 506 -25.22 70.02 -30.72
CA THR A 506 -26.21 71.07 -31.03
C THR A 506 -25.70 72.11 -32.04
N GLU A 507 -24.44 72.01 -32.51
CA GLU A 507 -23.85 72.95 -33.48
C GLU A 507 -23.68 72.38 -34.89
N GLY A 508 -23.60 71.05 -35.02
CA GLY A 508 -23.40 70.36 -36.30
C GLY A 508 -23.88 68.91 -36.25
N ALA A 509 -23.63 68.17 -37.33
CA ALA A 509 -23.85 66.74 -37.33
C ALA A 509 -22.68 66.03 -36.62
N ALA A 510 -22.99 65.07 -35.74
CA ALA A 510 -21.99 64.33 -34.98
C ALA A 510 -21.90 62.88 -35.46
N ARG A 511 -20.79 62.54 -36.14
CA ARG A 511 -20.42 61.16 -36.44
C ARG A 511 -19.40 60.64 -35.43
N VAL A 512 -19.66 59.44 -34.91
CA VAL A 512 -18.77 58.74 -33.97
C VAL A 512 -18.59 57.30 -34.43
N ASP A 513 -17.33 56.90 -34.59
CA ASP A 513 -16.93 55.55 -34.98
C ASP A 513 -16.23 54.87 -33.77
N VAL A 514 -16.61 53.62 -33.47
CA VAL A 514 -15.98 52.78 -32.42
C VAL A 514 -14.92 51.91 -33.07
N ILE A 515 -13.68 52.03 -32.60
CA ILE A 515 -12.49 51.51 -33.27
C ILE A 515 -11.61 50.71 -32.30
N ILE A 516 -11.21 49.51 -32.72
CA ILE A 516 -10.25 48.62 -32.07
C ILE A 516 -8.86 48.84 -32.67
N ASP A 517 -7.83 48.91 -31.82
CA ASP A 517 -6.40 49.03 -32.19
C ASP A 517 -6.15 50.02 -33.34
N ASP A 518 -6.70 51.21 -33.14
CA ASP A 518 -6.59 52.43 -33.95
C ASP A 518 -7.14 52.42 -35.40
N ASP A 519 -7.31 51.27 -36.04
CA ASP A 519 -7.75 51.14 -37.45
C ASP A 519 -9.01 50.25 -37.66
N CYS A 520 -9.28 49.28 -36.79
CA CYS A 520 -10.39 48.33 -36.97
C CYS A 520 -11.72 48.90 -36.45
N ARG A 521 -12.49 49.57 -37.32
CA ARG A 521 -13.84 50.06 -36.99
C ARG A 521 -14.86 48.93 -36.87
N VAL A 522 -15.53 48.85 -35.72
CA VAL A 522 -16.53 47.82 -35.40
C VAL A 522 -17.96 48.34 -35.23
N ALA A 523 -18.15 49.63 -35.01
CA ALA A 523 -19.46 50.28 -35.09
C ALA A 523 -19.32 51.76 -35.49
N HIS A 524 -20.41 52.38 -35.92
CA HIS A 524 -20.50 53.83 -36.12
C HIS A 524 -21.93 54.32 -35.92
N THR A 525 -22.08 55.61 -35.61
CA THR A 525 -23.37 56.28 -35.52
C THR A 525 -23.27 57.71 -36.05
N TYR A 526 -24.40 58.27 -36.49
CA TYR A 526 -24.52 59.62 -37.03
C TYR A 526 -25.75 60.30 -36.42
N ALA A 527 -25.54 61.39 -35.70
CA ALA A 527 -26.59 62.24 -35.16
C ALA A 527 -26.69 63.53 -35.99
N ALA A 528 -27.89 63.85 -36.45
CA ALA A 528 -28.20 65.19 -36.98
C ALA A 528 -28.16 66.24 -35.85
N VAL A 529 -28.11 67.53 -36.22
CA VAL A 529 -28.05 68.66 -35.27
C VAL A 529 -29.18 68.57 -34.23
N GLY A 530 -28.82 68.64 -32.95
CA GLY A 530 -29.75 68.54 -31.82
C GLY A 530 -30.27 67.13 -31.51
N SER A 531 -29.97 66.14 -32.35
CA SER A 531 -30.38 64.75 -32.17
C SER A 531 -29.36 63.96 -31.33
N ARG A 532 -29.77 62.76 -30.89
CA ARG A 532 -28.91 61.77 -30.22
C ARG A 532 -29.00 60.46 -30.99
N ALA A 533 -27.87 59.89 -31.35
CA ALA A 533 -27.80 58.60 -32.03
C ALA A 533 -26.83 57.68 -31.29
N THR A 534 -27.17 56.40 -31.15
CA THR A 534 -26.36 55.39 -30.43
C THR A 534 -26.04 54.24 -31.36
N CYS A 535 -24.81 53.75 -31.32
CA CYS A 535 -24.43 52.45 -31.88
C CYS A 535 -23.89 51.53 -30.78
N HIS A 536 -23.85 50.23 -31.10
CA HIS A 536 -23.23 49.22 -30.26
C HIS A 536 -22.41 48.26 -31.10
N ALA A 537 -21.44 47.59 -30.46
CA ALA A 537 -20.64 46.52 -31.04
C ALA A 537 -20.47 45.40 -30.01
N ILE A 538 -20.73 44.15 -30.39
CA ILE A 538 -20.32 42.98 -29.62
C ILE A 538 -19.10 42.39 -30.32
N VAL A 539 -17.97 42.32 -29.62
CA VAL A 539 -16.66 42.01 -30.20
C VAL A 539 -15.85 41.10 -29.29
N GLU A 540 -15.12 40.17 -29.89
CA GLU A 540 -14.09 39.40 -29.19
C GLU A 540 -12.79 40.20 -29.15
N LEU A 541 -12.24 40.40 -27.95
CA LEU A 541 -10.95 41.06 -27.75
C LEU A 541 -9.96 40.07 -27.13
N LYS A 542 -8.69 40.19 -27.53
CA LYS A 542 -7.53 39.65 -26.84
C LYS A 542 -7.10 40.62 -25.73
N SER A 543 -6.44 40.10 -24.70
CA SER A 543 -5.87 40.93 -23.65
C SER A 543 -4.88 41.95 -24.23
N GLY A 544 -4.98 43.20 -23.80
CA GLY A 544 -4.16 44.33 -24.27
C GLY A 544 -4.70 45.10 -25.47
N GLN A 545 -5.71 44.59 -26.19
CA GLN A 545 -6.34 45.33 -27.30
C GLN A 545 -7.08 46.57 -26.79
N LYS A 546 -6.99 47.66 -27.55
CA LYS A 546 -7.52 48.98 -27.22
C LYS A 546 -8.82 49.25 -27.97
N VAL A 547 -9.79 49.89 -27.33
CA VAL A 547 -11.04 50.33 -27.96
C VAL A 547 -11.31 51.80 -27.61
N CYS A 548 -11.68 52.59 -28.60
CA CYS A 548 -11.97 54.02 -28.41
C CYS A 548 -13.10 54.50 -29.32
N MET A 549 -13.63 55.69 -29.03
CA MET A 549 -14.47 56.46 -29.95
C MET A 549 -13.60 57.46 -30.70
N LYS A 550 -13.74 57.56 -32.02
CA LYS A 550 -13.14 58.63 -32.83
C LYS A 550 -14.20 59.40 -33.64
N THR A 551 -13.92 60.67 -33.93
CA THR A 551 -14.63 61.47 -34.94
C THR A 551 -14.32 60.97 -36.35
N PHE A 552 -15.25 61.11 -37.30
CA PHE A 552 -15.02 60.79 -38.71
C PHE A 552 -15.80 61.73 -39.64
N GLY A 553 -15.18 62.18 -40.74
CA GLY A 553 -15.72 63.21 -41.65
C GLY A 553 -14.83 64.46 -41.72
N SER A 554 -15.03 65.33 -42.70
CA SER A 554 -14.13 66.46 -42.99
C SER A 554 -14.34 67.72 -42.14
N GLU A 555 -15.36 67.73 -41.28
CA GLU A 555 -15.78 68.91 -40.51
C GLU A 555 -15.35 68.82 -39.04
N ASN A 556 -15.27 69.96 -38.37
CA ASN A 556 -15.03 70.04 -36.93
C ASN A 556 -16.32 69.73 -36.17
N ILE A 557 -16.32 68.70 -35.32
CA ILE A 557 -17.48 68.26 -34.54
C ILE A 557 -17.37 68.80 -33.13
N THR A 558 -18.30 69.68 -32.72
CA THR A 558 -18.44 70.10 -31.33
C THR A 558 -19.28 69.10 -30.54
N PHE A 559 -18.70 68.53 -29.48
CA PHE A 559 -19.41 67.72 -28.50
C PHE A 559 -19.81 68.59 -27.31
N ASP A 560 -21.10 68.61 -26.98
CA ASP A 560 -21.63 69.41 -25.89
C ASP A 560 -21.46 68.75 -24.52
N GLY A 561 -21.32 69.60 -23.50
CA GLY A 561 -21.47 69.22 -22.10
C GLY A 561 -22.91 68.83 -21.73
N GLY A 562 -23.10 68.42 -20.46
CA GLY A 562 -24.42 67.99 -19.98
C GLY A 562 -24.82 66.59 -20.47
N TRP A 563 -23.88 65.64 -20.46
CA TRP A 563 -24.13 64.19 -20.53
C TRP A 563 -24.81 63.70 -21.83
N ARG A 564 -24.68 64.45 -22.93
CA ARG A 564 -25.33 64.13 -24.21
C ARG A 564 -24.62 63.02 -24.98
N THR A 565 -23.28 63.04 -24.96
CA THR A 565 -22.38 62.06 -25.59
C THR A 565 -21.79 61.13 -24.54
N SER A 566 -21.77 59.82 -24.81
CA SER A 566 -21.43 58.79 -23.82
C SER A 566 -20.68 57.60 -24.44
N PHE A 567 -19.77 56.99 -23.69
CA PHE A 567 -19.12 55.73 -24.02
C PHE A 567 -19.26 54.72 -22.88
N SER A 568 -19.61 53.48 -23.21
CA SER A 568 -19.83 52.40 -22.25
C SER A 568 -19.27 51.10 -22.79
N GLY A 569 -18.95 50.17 -21.91
CA GLY A 569 -18.71 48.79 -22.31
C GLY A 569 -18.62 47.84 -21.12
N THR A 570 -18.95 46.57 -21.36
CA THR A 570 -18.86 45.50 -20.37
C THR A 570 -18.38 44.20 -20.99
N LEU A 571 -17.61 43.45 -20.22
CA LEU A 571 -17.29 42.05 -20.49
C LEU A 571 -18.58 41.22 -20.32
N LEU A 572 -18.87 40.38 -21.30
CA LEU A 572 -19.98 39.42 -21.30
C LEU A 572 -19.50 38.01 -20.95
N LYS A 573 -18.34 37.61 -21.47
CA LYS A 573 -17.74 36.28 -21.25
C LYS A 573 -16.21 36.34 -21.34
N VAL A 574 -15.51 35.78 -20.36
CA VAL A 574 -14.05 35.54 -20.44
C VAL A 574 -13.79 34.38 -21.41
N ASN A 575 -12.79 34.51 -22.28
CA ASN A 575 -12.37 33.42 -23.16
C ASN A 575 -11.42 32.46 -22.42
N ASP A 576 -11.69 31.17 -22.56
CA ASP A 576 -10.94 30.10 -21.91
C ASP A 576 -9.84 29.58 -22.82
N LEU A 577 -8.58 29.92 -22.49
CA LEU A 577 -7.37 29.30 -23.06
C LEU A 577 -7.15 27.86 -22.53
N SER A 578 -8.24 27.13 -22.25
CA SER A 578 -8.25 25.80 -21.62
C SER A 578 -9.26 24.84 -22.24
N THR A 579 -9.77 25.14 -23.44
CA THR A 579 -10.50 24.23 -24.32
C THR A 579 -9.85 24.31 -25.71
N PRO A 580 -9.44 23.17 -26.31
CA PRO A 580 -8.99 23.12 -27.70
C PRO A 580 -10.06 23.56 -28.70
#